data_AF-A0AAU6IMA5-F1
#
_entry.id   AF-A0AAU6IMA5-F1
#
_cell.length_a   1.000
_cell.length_b   1.000
_cell.length_c   1.000
_cell.angle_alpha   90.00
_cell.angle_beta   90.00
_cell.angle_gamma   90.00
#
_symmetry.space_group_name_H-M   'P 1'
#
loop_
_entity.id
_entity.type
_entity.pdbx_description
1 polymer ?
#
loop_
_entity_poly.entity_id
_entity_poly.type
_entity_poly.pdbx_seq_one_letter_code
_entity_poly.pdbx_strand_id
1 'polypeptide(L)'
;MAGLFPEELLAATDAVLDTFEGDFPGLAEASDTQILAMVERVVLALNTVNEAHNGGAFETDEREQLCDYIDTSLTEHGVDVVALTARHGLGRYQLADKWRKW
;
A
#
# COMPACT_ATOMS: atom_id res chain seq x y z
N MET A 1 3.21 -2.42 28.40
CA MET A 1 2.46 -2.69 27.16
C MET A 1 3.32 -3.62 26.35
N ALA A 2 2.92 -4.89 26.20
CA ALA A 2 3.64 -5.82 25.35
C ALA A 2 3.45 -5.34 23.91
N GLY A 3 4.53 -4.98 23.22
CA GLY A 3 4.47 -4.62 21.81
C GLY A 3 3.96 -5.83 21.03
N LEU A 4 2.73 -5.73 20.51
CA LEU A 4 2.12 -6.77 19.67
C LEU A 4 2.92 -6.97 18.37
N PHE A 5 3.74 -5.98 17.99
CA PHE A 5 4.62 -6.01 16.84
C PHE A 5 6.08 -5.84 17.25
N PRO A 6 7.02 -6.59 16.63
CA PRO A 6 8.45 -6.34 16.77
C PRO A 6 8.79 -4.93 16.28
N GLU A 7 9.70 -4.22 16.96
CA GLU A 7 10.17 -2.90 16.51
C GLU A 7 10.77 -2.95 15.10
N GLU A 8 11.43 -4.07 14.75
CA GLU A 8 11.96 -4.31 13.40
C GLU A 8 10.86 -4.34 12.33
N LEU A 9 9.69 -4.92 12.65
CA LEU A 9 8.55 -4.96 11.74
C LEU A 9 7.97 -3.56 11.52
N LEU A 10 7.80 -2.81 12.61
CA LEU A 10 7.32 -1.43 12.54
C LEU A 10 8.27 -0.57 11.72
N ALA A 11 9.57 -0.62 12.00
CA ALA A 11 10.57 0.14 11.25
C ALA A 11 10.63 -0.25 9.76
N ALA A 12 10.46 -1.54 9.43
CA ALA A 12 10.42 -2.00 8.05
C ALA A 12 9.15 -1.51 7.32
N THR A 13 8.01 -1.54 8.01
CA THR A 13 6.73 -1.06 7.47
C THR A 13 6.76 0.46 7.27
N ASP A 14 7.23 1.20 8.26
CA ASP A 14 7.40 2.66 8.20
C ASP A 14 8.30 3.06 7.04
N ALA A 15 9.44 2.39 6.83
CA ALA A 15 10.33 2.68 5.70
C ALA A 15 9.67 2.46 4.33
N VAL A 16 8.78 1.46 4.23
CA VAL A 16 8.00 1.19 3.02
C VAL A 16 6.97 2.29 2.78
N LEU A 17 6.26 2.73 3.83
CA LEU A 17 5.29 3.82 3.75
C LEU A 17 5.96 5.17 3.48
N ASP A 18 7.07 5.50 4.14
CA ASP A 18 7.87 6.71 3.89
C ASP A 18 8.30 6.81 2.43
N THR A 19 8.72 5.70 1.83
CA THR A 19 9.09 5.66 0.41
C THR A 19 7.89 5.95 -0.49
N PHE A 20 6.73 5.39 -0.14
CA PHE A 20 5.47 5.60 -0.87
C PHE A 20 5.01 7.06 -0.79
N GLU A 21 5.09 7.66 0.39
CA GLU A 21 4.75 9.08 0.59
C GLU A 21 5.74 10.03 -0.09
N GLY A 22 7.00 9.62 -0.18
CA GLY A 22 8.03 10.35 -0.91
C GLY A 22 7.74 10.52 -2.41
N ASP A 23 6.89 9.66 -2.99
CA ASP A 23 6.48 9.73 -4.40
C ASP A 23 5.29 10.69 -4.63
N PHE A 24 4.63 11.18 -3.58
CA PHE A 24 3.45 12.07 -3.67
C PHE A 24 3.68 13.46 -4.29
N PRO A 25 4.85 14.12 -4.18
CA PRO A 25 5.07 15.42 -4.80
C PRO A 25 4.90 15.42 -6.33
N GLY A 26 4.97 14.26 -6.99
CA GLY A 26 4.76 14.09 -8.42
C GLY A 26 3.39 13.53 -8.82
N LEU A 27 2.50 13.27 -7.86
CA LEU A 27 1.27 12.50 -8.10
C LEU A 27 0.24 13.22 -8.96
N ALA A 28 0.14 14.54 -8.81
CA ALA A 28 -0.83 15.36 -9.56
C ALA A 28 -0.58 15.35 -11.08
N GLU A 29 0.66 15.13 -11.50
CA GLU A 29 1.05 15.00 -12.92
C GLU A 29 1.29 13.54 -13.34
N ALA A 30 1.16 12.59 -12.40
CA ALA A 30 1.40 11.18 -12.66
C ALA A 30 0.26 10.58 -13.48
N SER A 31 0.64 9.77 -14.47
CA SER A 31 -0.30 8.96 -15.25
C SER A 31 -0.85 7.80 -14.43
N ASP A 32 -2.04 7.29 -14.81
CA ASP A 32 -2.67 6.09 -14.25
C ASP A 32 -1.68 4.92 -14.08
N THR A 33 -0.81 4.70 -15.07
CA THR A 33 0.24 3.66 -15.03
C THR A 33 1.29 3.92 -13.95
N GLN A 34 1.71 5.18 -13.75
CA GLN A 34 2.68 5.54 -12.71
C GLN A 34 2.08 5.35 -11.31
N ILE A 35 0.82 5.73 -11.12
CA ILE A 35 0.10 5.52 -9.87
C ILE A 35 -0.04 4.03 -9.57
N LEU A 36 -0.42 3.22 -10.57
CA LEU A 36 -0.48 1.77 -10.44
C LEU A 36 0.88 1.15 -10.10
N ALA A 37 1.96 1.60 -10.76
CA ALA A 37 3.31 1.13 -10.48
C ALA A 37 3.77 1.48 -9.06
N MET A 38 3.35 2.64 -8.55
CA MET A 38 3.61 3.05 -7.17
C MET A 38 2.86 2.16 -6.18
N VAL A 39 1.58 1.87 -6.43
CA VAL A 39 0.78 0.95 -5.60
C VAL A 39 1.36 -0.47 -5.65
N GLU A 40 1.73 -0.95 -6.83
CA GLU A 40 2.40 -2.24 -6.99
C GLU A 40 3.68 -2.30 -6.15
N ARG A 41 4.50 -1.26 -6.21
CA ARG A 41 5.76 -1.18 -5.48
C ARG A 41 5.55 -1.24 -3.96
N VAL A 42 4.62 -0.45 -3.41
CA VAL A 42 4.36 -0.46 -1.98
C VAL A 42 3.81 -1.82 -1.55
N VAL A 43 2.86 -2.41 -2.28
CA VAL A 43 2.28 -3.74 -1.95
C VAL A 43 3.32 -4.86 -2.05
N LEU A 44 4.24 -4.82 -3.01
CA LEU A 44 5.32 -5.81 -3.11
C LEU A 44 6.36 -5.66 -2.00
N ALA A 45 6.70 -4.42 -1.62
CA ALA A 45 7.64 -4.16 -0.53
C ALA A 45 7.06 -4.62 0.80
N LEU A 46 5.78 -4.28 1.01
CA LEU A 46 4.93 -4.85 2.03
C LEU A 46 5.02 -6.39 2.00
N ASN A 47 4.64 -7.08 0.90
CA ASN A 47 4.76 -8.56 0.80
C ASN A 47 6.10 -9.11 1.30
N THR A 48 7.20 -8.44 0.95
CA THR A 48 8.55 -8.80 1.38
C THR A 48 8.72 -8.71 2.89
N VAL A 49 8.19 -7.66 3.53
CA VAL A 49 8.16 -7.52 5.00
C VAL A 49 7.42 -8.70 5.62
N ASN A 50 6.23 -9.07 5.12
CA ASN A 50 5.50 -10.20 5.67
C ASN A 50 6.25 -11.52 5.52
N GLU A 51 6.86 -11.77 4.35
CA GLU A 51 7.67 -12.96 4.12
C GLU A 51 8.89 -13.03 5.06
N ALA A 52 9.54 -11.89 5.32
CA ALA A 52 10.64 -11.79 6.28
C ALA A 52 10.22 -12.18 7.72
N HIS A 53 8.93 -12.05 8.03
CA HIS A 53 8.33 -12.41 9.31
C HIS A 53 7.46 -13.70 9.22
N ASN A 54 7.90 -14.68 8.41
CA ASN A 54 7.26 -16.00 8.24
C ASN A 54 5.82 -15.98 7.70
N GLY A 55 5.43 -14.91 7.01
CA GLY A 55 4.11 -14.78 6.43
C GLY A 55 3.02 -14.33 7.42
N GLY A 56 3.39 -14.01 8.66
CA GLY A 56 2.48 -13.65 9.75
C GLY A 56 2.75 -12.27 10.37
N ALA A 57 3.32 -11.33 9.61
CA ALA A 57 3.54 -9.96 10.08
C ALA A 57 2.24 -9.18 10.29
N PHE A 58 1.27 -9.39 9.39
CA PHE A 58 0.03 -8.63 9.35
C PHE A 58 -1.14 -9.59 9.50
N GLU A 59 -2.01 -9.37 10.49
CA GLU A 59 -3.28 -10.09 10.59
C GLU A 59 -4.29 -9.51 9.60
N THR A 60 -5.49 -10.08 9.54
CA THR A 60 -6.52 -9.65 8.58
C THR A 60 -6.86 -8.17 8.74
N ASP A 61 -6.96 -7.69 9.98
CA ASP A 61 -7.30 -6.29 10.27
C ASP A 61 -6.18 -5.32 9.88
N GLU A 62 -4.90 -5.65 10.11
CA GLU A 62 -3.79 -4.80 9.66
C GLU A 62 -3.69 -4.75 8.13
N ARG A 63 -3.96 -5.87 7.45
CA ARG A 63 -3.96 -5.91 5.98
C ARG A 63 -5.03 -5.01 5.40
N GLU A 64 -6.23 -5.01 5.98
CA GLU A 64 -7.31 -4.13 5.58
C GLU A 64 -6.96 -2.66 5.85
N GLN A 65 -6.41 -2.35 7.03
CA GLN A 65 -5.94 -1.00 7.38
C GLN A 65 -4.84 -0.50 6.42
N LEU A 66 -3.88 -1.33 6.04
CA LEU A 66 -2.84 -0.97 5.06
C LEU A 66 -3.42 -0.69 3.67
N CYS A 67 -4.42 -1.45 3.24
CA CYS A 67 -5.09 -1.20 1.97
C CYS A 67 -5.89 0.12 2.00
N ASP A 68 -6.65 0.34 3.08
CA ASP A 68 -7.40 1.58 3.28
C ASP A 68 -6.46 2.80 3.41
N TYR A 69 -5.29 2.64 4.02
CA TYR A 69 -4.27 3.67 4.09
C TYR A 69 -3.81 4.10 2.70
N ILE A 70 -3.39 3.13 1.87
CA ILE A 70 -2.92 3.40 0.49
C ILE A 70 -4.03 4.11 -0.32
N ASP A 71 -5.27 3.63 -0.25
CA ASP A 71 -6.41 4.24 -0.97
C ASP A 71 -6.69 5.68 -0.50
N THR A 72 -6.69 5.88 0.82
CA THR A 72 -6.95 7.19 1.44
C THR A 72 -5.84 8.17 1.08
N SER A 73 -4.57 7.80 1.23
CA SER A 73 -3.44 8.68 0.93
C SER A 73 -3.42 9.11 -0.53
N LEU A 74 -3.72 8.21 -1.47
CA LEU A 74 -3.86 8.56 -2.89
C LEU A 74 -4.99 9.58 -3.10
N THR A 75 -6.15 9.31 -2.51
CA THR A 75 -7.32 10.19 -2.63
C THR A 75 -7.06 11.57 -2.04
N GLU A 76 -6.39 11.66 -0.89
CA GLU A 76 -6.00 12.92 -0.24
C GLU A 76 -5.03 13.74 -1.09
N HIS A 77 -4.16 13.08 -1.87
CA HIS A 77 -3.23 13.72 -2.80
C HIS A 77 -3.83 14.00 -4.18
N GLY A 78 -5.15 13.85 -4.34
CA GLY A 78 -5.89 14.24 -5.54
C GLY A 78 -5.99 13.16 -6.61
N VAL A 79 -5.62 11.91 -6.31
CA VAL A 79 -5.82 10.77 -7.21
C VAL A 79 -7.24 10.24 -7.05
N ASP A 80 -8.00 10.23 -8.15
CA ASP A 80 -9.31 9.57 -8.18
C ASP A 80 -9.11 8.05 -8.32
N VAL A 81 -8.93 7.36 -7.19
CA VAL A 81 -8.72 5.90 -7.16
C VAL A 81 -9.94 5.15 -7.71
N VAL A 82 -11.15 5.69 -7.54
CA VAL A 82 -12.37 5.09 -8.09
C VAL A 82 -12.36 5.16 -9.61
N ALA A 83 -12.03 6.31 -10.20
CA ALA A 83 -11.91 6.43 -11.65
C ALA A 83 -10.75 5.60 -12.20
N LEU A 84 -9.61 5.55 -11.50
CA LEU A 84 -8.45 4.74 -11.85
C LEU A 84 -8.83 3.26 -11.90
N THR A 85 -9.37 2.72 -10.81
CA THR A 85 -9.78 1.31 -10.73
C THR A 85 -10.85 0.97 -11.76
N ALA A 86 -11.85 1.85 -11.96
CA ALA A 86 -12.89 1.66 -12.97
C ALA A 86 -12.33 1.59 -14.40
N ARG A 87 -11.35 2.43 -14.76
CA ARG A 87 -10.67 2.37 -16.07
C ARG A 87 -9.93 1.07 -16.30
N HIS A 88 -9.43 0.45 -15.23
CA HIS A 88 -8.70 -0.81 -15.25
C HIS A 88 -9.58 -2.05 -14.98
N GLY A 89 -10.90 -1.87 -14.83
CA GLY A 89 -11.86 -2.94 -14.58
C GLY A 89 -11.76 -3.55 -13.17
N LEU A 90 -11.22 -2.81 -12.21
CA LEU A 90 -11.05 -3.20 -10.81
C LEU A 90 -12.10 -2.49 -9.94
N GLY A 91 -12.50 -3.13 -8.84
CA GLY A 91 -13.21 -2.45 -7.76
C GLY A 91 -12.28 -1.51 -6.98
N ARG A 92 -12.83 -0.48 -6.33
CA ARG A 92 -12.03 0.51 -5.58
C ARG A 92 -11.04 -0.10 -4.58
N TYR A 93 -11.48 -1.15 -3.90
CA TYR A 93 -10.68 -1.89 -2.91
C TYR A 93 -9.76 -2.96 -3.50
N GLN A 94 -9.86 -3.19 -4.81
CA GLN A 94 -9.07 -4.23 -5.49
C GLN A 94 -7.75 -3.70 -6.04
N LEU A 95 -7.47 -2.39 -5.87
CA LEU A 95 -6.25 -1.76 -6.35
C LEU A 95 -5.02 -2.47 -5.78
N ALA A 96 -4.91 -2.57 -4.45
CA ALA A 96 -3.82 -3.27 -3.77
C ALA A 96 -3.96 -4.80 -3.85
N ASP A 97 -5.19 -5.31 -3.93
CA ASP A 97 -5.50 -6.74 -3.91
C ASP A 97 -4.86 -7.50 -5.08
N LYS A 98 -4.65 -6.84 -6.21
CA LYS A 98 -4.02 -7.44 -7.41
C LYS A 98 -2.61 -7.99 -7.16
N TRP A 99 -1.84 -7.38 -6.26
CA TRP A 99 -0.45 -7.77 -5.99
C TRP A 99 -0.28 -8.39 -4.60
N ARG A 100 -1.37 -8.46 -3.82
CA ARG A 100 -1.35 -8.96 -2.46
C ARG A 100 -1.08 -10.47 -2.47
N LYS A 101 -0.02 -10.89 -1.79
CA LYS A 101 0.33 -12.33 -1.63
C LYS A 101 0.22 -12.82 -0.20
N TRP A 102 0.05 -11.91 0.75
CA TRP A 102 -0.03 -12.21 2.16
C TRP A 102 -1.42 -12.57 2.63
#